data_AF-A0A9E1MW17-F1
#
_entry.id   AF-A0A9E1MW17-F1
#
_cell.length_a   1.000
_cell.length_b   1.000
_cell.length_c   1.000
_cell.angle_alpha   90.00
_cell.angle_beta   90.00
_cell.angle_gamma   90.00
#
_symmetry.space_group_name_H-M   'P 1'
#
loop_
_entity.id
_entity.type
_entity.pdbx_description
1 polymer ?
#
loop_
_entity_poly.entity_id
_entity_poly.type
_entity_poly.pdbx_seq_one_letter_code
_entity_poly.pdbx_strand_id
1 'polypeptide(L)'
;MPATFTLRPTLETNGSTLLIIGKRDQLLAPATQKLLPKEVTPPIWSDMVKRNDPGDSGTVAETYTGSNPKRVVAGVVPAKHSRHNAASHPVAIAHIVQRTGLKG
;
A
#
# COMPACT_ATOMS: atom_id res chain seq x y z
N MET A 1 2.37 -0.44 -22.18
CA MET A 1 1.98 0.98 -22.01
C MET A 1 3.04 1.67 -21.16
N PRO A 2 3.46 2.91 -21.43
CA PRO A 2 4.40 3.61 -20.56
C PRO A 2 3.73 3.92 -19.21
N ALA A 3 4.43 3.68 -18.11
CA ALA A 3 3.96 4.06 -16.78
C ALA A 3 4.02 5.59 -16.65
N THR A 4 2.86 6.22 -16.45
CA THR A 4 2.78 7.67 -16.20
C THR A 4 2.92 7.94 -14.70
N PHE A 5 3.94 8.70 -14.32
CA PHE A 5 4.07 9.23 -12.96
C PHE A 5 3.38 10.60 -12.89
N THR A 6 2.54 10.81 -11.88
CA THR A 6 1.87 12.09 -11.64
C THR A 6 1.77 12.34 -10.15
N LEU A 7 2.23 13.51 -9.71
CA LEU A 7 2.00 13.99 -8.36
C LEU A 7 0.61 14.62 -8.31
N ARG A 8 -0.28 14.06 -7.48
CA ARG A 8 -1.63 14.59 -7.26
C ARG A 8 -1.78 15.03 -5.81
N PRO A 9 -2.33 16.23 -5.56
CA PRO A 9 -2.58 16.70 -4.20
C PRO A 9 -3.74 15.97 -3.52
N THR A 10 -4.60 15.32 -4.31
CA THR A 10 -5.78 14.57 -3.88
C THR A 10 -5.80 13.18 -4.50
N LEU A 11 -6.36 12.22 -3.78
CA LEU A 11 -6.49 10.84 -4.24
C LEU A 11 -7.71 10.74 -5.17
N GLU A 12 -7.49 10.65 -6.48
CA GLU A 12 -8.54 10.30 -7.44
C GLU A 12 -8.46 8.80 -7.75
N THR A 13 -9.41 8.02 -7.24
CA THR A 13 -9.51 6.58 -7.49
C THR A 13 -10.31 6.32 -8.76
N ASN A 14 -9.70 6.49 -9.93
CA ASN A 14 -10.31 6.09 -11.20
C ASN A 14 -10.05 4.61 -11.56
N GLY A 15 -9.29 3.89 -10.71
CA GLY A 15 -8.94 2.48 -10.89
C GLY A 15 -9.74 1.55 -9.98
N SER A 16 -9.97 0.32 -10.44
CA SER A 16 -10.64 -0.73 -9.64
C SER A 16 -9.83 -1.22 -8.45
N THR A 17 -8.53 -0.88 -8.38
CA THR A 17 -7.64 -1.28 -7.29
C THR A 17 -6.81 -0.09 -6.84
N LEU A 18 -6.84 0.17 -5.53
CA LEU A 18 -5.99 1.16 -4.87
C LEU A 18 -4.91 0.43 -4.07
N LEU A 19 -3.65 0.61 -4.45
CA LEU A 19 -2.50 0.09 -3.71
C LEU A 19 -1.79 1.24 -2.99
N ILE A 20 -1.67 1.15 -1.68
CA ILE A 20 -0.92 2.10 -0.85
C ILE A 20 0.28 1.37 -0.27
N ILE A 21 1.49 1.84 -0.59
CA ILE A 21 2.75 1.22 -0.17
C ILE A 21 3.48 2.13 0.81
N GLY A 22 3.96 1.58 1.92
CA GLY A 22 4.72 2.35 2.90
C GLY A 22 5.20 1.54 4.09
N LYS A 23 5.94 2.20 4.98
CA LYS A 23 6.31 1.61 6.28
C LYS A 23 5.07 1.53 7.16
N ARG A 24 5.03 0.54 8.07
CA ARG A 24 3.90 0.34 8.98
C ARG A 24 3.46 1.63 9.68
N ASP A 25 4.40 2.37 10.27
CA ASP A 25 4.08 3.59 11.02
C ASP A 25 3.54 4.70 10.12
N GLN A 26 4.00 4.78 8.87
CA GLN A 26 3.51 5.75 7.89
C GLN A 26 2.11 5.37 7.40
N LEU A 27 1.85 4.08 7.18
CA LEU A 27 0.52 3.60 6.79
C LEU A 27 -0.51 3.79 7.91
N LEU A 28 -0.08 3.70 9.17
CA LEU A 28 -0.92 3.94 10.34
C LEU A 28 -1.03 5.43 10.71
N ALA A 29 -0.27 6.32 10.06
CA ALA A 29 -0.31 7.74 10.37
C ALA A 29 -1.69 8.35 10.04
N PRO A 30 -2.19 9.32 10.83
CA PRO A 30 -3.48 9.97 10.59
C PRO A 30 -3.59 10.60 9.19
N ALA A 31 -2.47 11.09 8.64
CA ALA A 31 -2.42 11.66 7.29
C ALA A 31 -2.80 10.61 6.22
N THR A 32 -2.31 9.37 6.35
CA THR A 32 -2.62 8.28 5.42
C THR A 32 -4.05 7.81 5.56
N GLN A 33 -4.55 7.70 6.80
CA GLN A 33 -5.92 7.27 7.06
C GLN A 33 -6.96 8.24 6.50
N LYS A 34 -6.66 9.54 6.46
CA LYS A 34 -7.51 10.56 5.84
C LYS A 34 -7.63 10.43 4.31
N LEU A 35 -6.70 9.71 3.67
CA LEU A 35 -6.69 9.47 2.23
C LEU A 35 -7.43 8.19 1.83
N LEU A 36 -7.86 7.38 2.81
CA LEU A 36 -8.54 6.12 2.52
C LEU A 36 -9.94 6.37 1.96
N PRO A 37 -10.45 5.46 1.09
CA PRO A 37 -11.86 5.44 0.73
C PRO A 37 -12.74 5.38 1.98
N LYS A 38 -13.91 6.03 1.94
CA LYS A 38 -14.80 6.15 3.12
C LYS A 38 -15.26 4.79 3.65
N GLU A 39 -15.29 3.79 2.78
CA GLU A 39 -15.65 2.41 3.06
C GLU A 39 -14.57 1.68 3.89
N VAL A 40 -13.31 2.14 3.83
CA VAL A 40 -12.21 1.58 4.60
C VAL A 40 -12.03 2.39 5.87
N THR A 41 -12.66 1.92 6.95
CA THR A 41 -12.58 2.59 8.24
C THR A 41 -11.17 2.46 8.86
N PRO A 42 -10.74 3.44 9.68
CA PRO A 42 -9.44 3.37 10.36
C PRO A 42 -9.17 2.08 11.15
N PRO A 43 -10.15 1.47 11.86
CA PRO A 43 -9.94 0.19 12.52
C PRO A 43 -9.68 -0.96 11.54
N ILE A 44 -10.47 -1.06 10.46
CA ILE A 44 -10.28 -2.10 9.42
C ILE A 44 -8.89 -1.96 8.80
N TRP A 45 -8.51 -0.73 8.43
CA TRP A 45 -7.19 -0.44 7.88
C TRP A 45 -6.06 -0.80 8.84
N SER A 46 -6.20 -0.40 10.11
CA SER A 46 -5.20 -0.67 11.13
C SER A 46 -5.01 -2.16 11.35
N ASP A 47 -6.09 -2.93 11.36
CA ASP A 47 -6.06 -4.39 11.47
C ASP A 47 -5.36 -5.02 10.27
N MET A 48 -5.68 -4.59 9.05
CA MET A 48 -5.01 -5.06 7.84
C MET A 48 -3.50 -4.82 7.87
N VAL A 49 -3.08 -3.63 8.30
CA VAL A 49 -1.67 -3.24 8.35
C VAL A 49 -0.92 -3.93 9.50
N LYS A 50 -1.56 -4.12 10.66
CA LYS A 50 -0.92 -4.69 11.86
C LYS A 50 -0.78 -6.21 11.82
N ARG A 51 -1.75 -6.92 11.24
CA ARG A 51 -1.72 -8.40 11.14
C ARG A 51 -0.63 -8.94 10.24
N ASN A 52 0.04 -8.05 9.52
CA ASN A 52 0.99 -8.39 8.47
C ASN A 52 2.43 -8.08 8.90
N ASP A 53 3.27 -9.12 8.89
CA ASP A 53 4.72 -8.98 9.02
C ASP A 53 5.36 -8.90 7.63
N PRO A 54 6.02 -7.78 7.26
CA PRO A 54 6.63 -7.63 5.95
C PRO A 54 7.82 -8.57 5.69
N GLY A 55 8.45 -9.13 6.72
CA GLY A 55 9.74 -9.83 6.56
C GLY A 55 10.73 -8.97 5.76
N ASP A 56 11.53 -9.60 4.88
CA ASP A 56 12.49 -8.90 4.00
C ASP A 56 11.91 -8.51 2.62
N SER A 57 10.88 -9.23 2.17
CA SER A 57 10.29 -9.05 0.83
C SER A 57 9.11 -8.09 0.78
N GLY A 58 8.67 -7.58 1.93
CA GLY A 58 7.40 -6.89 2.05
C GLY A 58 6.20 -7.86 2.04
N THR A 59 5.05 -7.33 2.42
CA THR A 59 3.80 -8.10 2.45
C THR A 59 2.62 -7.24 1.99
N VAL A 60 1.51 -7.91 1.65
CA VAL A 60 0.27 -7.27 1.20
C VAL A 60 -0.90 -7.75 2.06
N ALA A 61 -1.78 -6.84 2.42
CA ALA A 61 -3.13 -7.17 2.92
C ALA A 61 -4.14 -6.45 2.05
N GLU A 62 -5.28 -7.09 1.79
CA GLU A 62 -6.31 -6.52 0.95
C GLU A 62 -7.70 -6.62 1.57
N THR A 63 -8.56 -5.70 1.16
CA THR A 63 -9.99 -5.72 1.43
C THR A 63 -10.76 -5.28 0.20
N TYR A 64 -12.03 -5.65 0.15
CA TYR A 64 -12.95 -5.27 -0.92
C TYR A 64 -13.99 -4.31 -0.36
N THR A 65 -14.14 -3.16 -0.99
CA THR A 65 -15.07 -2.10 -0.55
C THR A 65 -16.45 -2.25 -1.20
N GLY A 66 -16.55 -3.01 -2.29
CA GLY A 66 -17.75 -3.10 -3.13
C GLY A 66 -18.05 -1.85 -3.98
N SER A 67 -17.28 -0.77 -3.82
CA SER A 67 -17.44 0.50 -4.53
C SER A 67 -16.22 0.82 -5.40
N ASN A 68 -15.96 2.09 -5.73
CA ASN A 68 -14.77 2.49 -6.48
C ASN A 68 -13.79 3.22 -5.54
N PRO A 69 -12.61 2.64 -5.21
CA PRO A 69 -11.98 1.46 -5.82
C PRO A 69 -12.51 0.14 -5.24
N LYS A 70 -12.72 -0.89 -6.08
CA LYS A 70 -13.31 -2.19 -5.69
C LYS A 70 -12.45 -2.98 -4.70
N ARG A 71 -11.14 -2.82 -4.82
CA ARG A 71 -10.12 -3.50 -4.02
C ARG A 71 -9.15 -2.47 -3.47
N VAL A 72 -8.86 -2.55 -2.17
CA VAL A 72 -7.87 -1.71 -1.50
C VAL A 72 -6.80 -2.60 -0.92
N VAL A 73 -5.54 -2.30 -1.22
CA VAL A 73 -4.38 -3.10 -0.85
C VAL A 73 -3.38 -2.25 -0.07
N ALA A 74 -2.98 -2.74 1.10
CA ALA A 74 -1.89 -2.20 1.90
C ALA A 74 -0.61 -3.00 1.61
N GLY A 75 0.39 -2.36 1.01
CA GLY A 75 1.74 -2.90 0.80
C GLY A 75 2.68 -2.43 1.91
N VAL A 76 3.06 -3.33 2.82
CA VAL A 76 3.95 -2.98 3.93
C VAL A 76 5.39 -3.30 3.54
N VAL A 77 6.28 -2.30 3.56
CA VAL A 77 7.72 -2.50 3.35
C VAL A 77 8.44 -2.79 4.69
N PRO A 78 9.59 -3.49 4.66
CA PRO A 78 10.38 -3.74 5.85
C PRO A 78 10.80 -2.44 6.55
N ALA A 79 10.85 -2.47 7.88
CA ALA A 79 11.30 -1.32 8.67
C ALA A 79 12.84 -1.27 8.80
N LYS A 80 13.48 -2.43 8.81
CA LYS A 80 14.93 -2.59 8.98
C LYS A 80 15.57 -2.87 7.63
N HIS A 81 16.71 -2.24 7.38
CA HIS A 81 17.59 -2.56 6.26
C HIS A 81 18.99 -2.89 6.79
N SER A 82 19.68 -3.78 6.08
CA SER A 82 21.12 -3.99 6.29
C SER A 82 21.91 -2.78 5.76
N ARG A 83 23.20 -2.70 6.13
CA ARG A 83 24.10 -1.66 5.62
C ARG A 83 24.32 -1.72 4.10
N HIS A 84 24.03 -2.87 3.50
CA HIS A 84 24.18 -3.10 2.06
C HIS A 84 22.91 -2.81 1.26
N ASN A 85 21.79 -2.51 1.95
CA ASN A 85 20.49 -2.30 1.31
C ASN A 85 20.04 -0.83 1.41
N ALA A 86 19.40 -0.35 0.36
CA ALA A 86 18.78 0.97 0.34
C ALA A 86 17.61 1.04 1.34
N ALA A 87 17.54 2.14 2.11
CA ALA A 87 16.50 2.36 3.11
C ALA A 87 15.07 2.47 2.52
N SER A 88 14.95 2.67 1.21
CA SER A 88 13.69 2.70 0.47
C SER A 88 13.13 1.32 0.10
N HIS A 89 13.90 0.24 0.28
CA HIS A 89 13.51 -1.13 -0.05
C HIS A 89 12.90 -1.30 -1.46
N PRO A 90 13.60 -0.87 -2.54
CA PRO A 90 13.04 -0.90 -3.90
C PRO A 90 12.65 -2.32 -4.35
N VAL A 91 13.39 -3.35 -3.92
CA VAL A 91 13.08 -4.76 -4.20
C VAL A 91 11.77 -5.19 -3.54
N ALA A 92 11.53 -4.77 -2.29
CA ALA A 92 10.27 -5.08 -1.60
C ALA A 92 9.08 -4.40 -2.30
N ILE A 93 9.26 -3.16 -2.77
CA ILE A 93 8.23 -2.46 -3.55
C ILE A 93 7.91 -3.25 -4.83
N ALA A 94 8.92 -3.72 -5.56
CA ALA A 94 8.72 -4.54 -6.76
C ALA A 94 7.96 -5.83 -6.45
N HIS A 95 8.34 -6.55 -5.38
CA HIS A 95 7.65 -7.77 -4.95
C HIS A 95 6.20 -7.51 -4.54
N ILE A 96 5.93 -6.42 -3.81
CA ILE A 96 4.58 -5.99 -3.43
C ILE A 96 3.74 -5.76 -4.67
N VAL A 97 4.24 -4.98 -5.63
CA VAL A 97 3.52 -4.69 -6.87
C VAL A 97 3.23 -5.98 -7.65
N GLN A 98 4.20 -6.88 -7.80
CA GLN A 98 4.00 -8.18 -8.44
C GLN A 98 2.91 -9.02 -7.74
N ARG A 99 2.94 -9.10 -6.40
CA ARG A 99 1.96 -9.86 -5.60
C ARG A 99 0.55 -9.30 -5.68
N THR A 100 0.39 -8.00 -5.88
CA THR A 100 -0.94 -7.40 -6.04
C THR A 100 -1.61 -7.78 -7.36
N GLY A 101 -0.86 -8.30 -8.34
CA GLY A 101 -1.41 -8.67 -9.64
C GLY A 101 -1.99 -7.49 -10.40
N LEU A 102 -1.51 -6.27 -10.13
CA LEU A 102 -1.83 -5.08 -10.92
C LEU A 102 -1.36 -5.33 -12.35
N LYS A 103 -2.32 -5.60 -13.25
CA LYS A 103 -2.06 -5.63 -14.69
C LYS A 103 -1.98 -4.17 -15.15
N GLY A 104 -0.78 -3.76 -15.58
CA GLY A 104 -0.56 -2.45 -16.20
C GLY A 104 -1.13 -2.35 -17.61
#